data_AF-A0A1Q3N0E5-F1
#
_entry.id   AF-A0A1Q3N0E5-F1
#
_cell.length_a   1.000
_cell.length_b   1.000
_cell.length_c   1.000
_cell.angle_alpha   90.00
_cell.angle_beta   90.00
_cell.angle_gamma   90.00
#
_symmetry.space_group_name_H-M   'P 1'
#
loop_
_entity.id
_entity.type
_entity.pdbx_description
1 polymer ?
#
loop_
_entity_poly.entity_id
_entity_poly.type
_entity_poly.pdbx_seq_one_letter_code
_entity_poly.pdbx_strand_id
1 'polypeptide(L)'
;MRIKSLFWIFSFVLTAFSIAGCKKDRNNNNNNNDPQASQLNELFKQLKSQPQTFTVKSGEYVTIQGAGGTVIKFHPESFVDKDNNYVVSGINLKVTLTEALDYRAMIANRVQTITENKQRLISGGAVKVEVSFEDTEIYVRDYSVSFLTTENPPSDLMALYTGYESSQPAGNVVMWYDDTTGTTKSNRMDNNINGGVNLYFTFDSVTTLGWINCDYFFNHTGPKTDIGVTFPDNTFNEKNTEVYVVFPQINSVSGLYNYLPNANSFTMGYAGYHIPVGSVIHVMTVTEKNNQYYMAVQKDITVTHNHTVNVSPQPATFAEITTALQGL
;
A
#
# COMPACT_ATOMS: atom_id res chain seq x y z
N MET A 1 39.59 27.61 -76.22
CA MET A 1 38.14 27.86 -76.38
C MET A 1 37.45 26.53 -76.68
N ARG A 2 36.56 26.09 -75.77
CA ARG A 2 35.60 24.96 -75.88
C ARG A 2 36.09 23.64 -76.52
N ILE A 3 36.06 22.52 -75.75
CA ILE A 3 35.26 21.30 -75.99
C ILE A 3 35.75 20.09 -75.16
N LYS A 4 34.86 19.63 -74.28
CA LYS A 4 34.37 18.25 -73.99
C LYS A 4 35.34 17.11 -73.60
N SER A 5 35.17 16.71 -72.34
CA SER A 5 35.04 15.34 -71.76
C SER A 5 35.27 14.10 -72.64
N LEU A 6 36.01 13.13 -72.06
CA LEU A 6 35.77 11.68 -72.23
C LEU A 6 36.31 10.93 -71.00
N PHE A 7 35.45 10.64 -70.02
CA PHE A 7 34.96 9.30 -69.65
C PHE A 7 36.05 8.28 -69.24
N TRP A 8 36.27 8.15 -67.93
CA TRP A 8 36.77 6.92 -67.31
C TRP A 8 35.64 6.32 -66.46
N ILE A 9 35.16 5.15 -66.88
CA ILE A 9 34.24 4.31 -66.13
C ILE A 9 35.08 3.56 -65.11
N PHE A 10 34.98 3.92 -63.83
CA PHE A 10 35.41 3.05 -62.73
C PHE A 10 34.16 2.45 -62.09
N SER A 11 34.03 1.14 -62.24
CA SER A 11 33.00 0.32 -61.63
C SER A 11 33.09 0.44 -60.11
N PHE A 12 32.11 1.10 -59.49
CA PHE A 12 31.97 1.18 -58.04
C PHE A 12 31.11 -0.01 -57.60
N VAL A 13 31.75 -1.10 -57.19
CA VAL A 13 31.09 -2.22 -56.53
C VAL A 13 30.55 -1.72 -55.19
N LEU A 14 29.23 -1.63 -55.10
CA LEU A 14 28.51 -1.25 -53.89
C LEU A 14 28.48 -2.45 -52.94
N THR A 15 29.53 -2.59 -52.12
CA THR A 15 29.55 -3.56 -51.02
C THR A 15 28.68 -3.02 -49.88
N ALA A 16 27.46 -3.54 -49.77
CA ALA A 16 26.56 -3.27 -48.65
C ALA A 16 27.14 -3.89 -47.37
N PHE A 17 27.86 -3.09 -46.58
CA PHE A 17 28.18 -3.43 -45.19
C PHE A 17 26.90 -3.37 -44.37
N SER A 18 26.30 -4.54 -44.14
CA SER A 18 25.27 -4.72 -43.12
C SER A 18 25.93 -4.69 -41.76
N ILE A 19 26.12 -3.50 -41.20
CA ILE A 19 26.39 -3.33 -39.77
C ILE A 19 25.10 -3.68 -39.02
N ALA A 20 24.98 -4.96 -38.66
CA ALA A 20 24.08 -5.40 -37.61
C ALA A 20 24.60 -4.85 -36.28
N GLY A 21 24.22 -3.60 -35.98
CA GLY A 21 24.38 -3.01 -34.66
C GLY A 21 23.38 -3.66 -33.70
N CYS A 22 23.73 -4.83 -33.15
CA CYS A 22 23.19 -5.24 -31.86
C CYS A 22 23.72 -4.23 -30.82
N LYS A 23 22.96 -3.17 -30.53
CA LYS A 23 23.03 -2.58 -29.20
C LYS A 23 22.66 -3.70 -28.25
N LYS A 24 23.67 -4.21 -27.55
CA LYS A 24 23.47 -4.99 -26.33
C LYS A 24 22.91 -4.01 -25.31
N ASP A 25 21.60 -3.80 -25.36
CA ASP A 25 20.89 -3.25 -24.22
C ASP A 25 21.20 -4.20 -23.07
N ARG A 26 21.93 -3.68 -22.10
CA ARG A 26 22.00 -4.30 -20.78
C ARG A 26 20.61 -4.15 -20.18
N ASN A 27 19.69 -5.00 -20.63
CA ASN A 27 18.51 -5.34 -19.85
C ASN A 27 19.03 -5.98 -18.59
N ASN A 28 19.14 -5.18 -17.54
CA ASN A 28 19.13 -5.67 -16.18
C ASN A 28 17.68 -6.09 -15.88
N ASN A 29 17.17 -7.07 -16.63
CA ASN A 29 15.96 -7.79 -16.29
C ASN A 29 16.34 -8.76 -15.16
N ASN A 30 16.46 -8.25 -13.95
CA ASN A 30 16.08 -9.02 -12.77
C ASN A 30 14.56 -9.03 -12.65
N ASN A 31 13.84 -9.37 -13.72
CA ASN A 31 12.49 -9.89 -13.59
C ASN A 31 12.65 -11.37 -13.28
N ASN A 32 13.05 -11.67 -12.05
CA ASN A 32 12.74 -12.95 -11.44
C ASN A 32 11.23 -12.97 -11.24
N ASN A 33 10.47 -13.15 -12.31
CA ASN A 33 9.06 -13.49 -12.24
C ASN A 33 8.98 -14.93 -11.75
N ASP A 34 9.17 -15.12 -10.44
CA ASP A 34 8.84 -16.38 -9.80
C ASP A 34 7.34 -16.63 -10.02
N PRO A 35 6.95 -17.72 -10.72
CA PRO A 35 5.56 -18.03 -10.94
C PRO A 35 4.74 -18.05 -9.64
N GLN A 36 5.37 -18.37 -8.50
CA GLN A 36 4.70 -18.42 -7.21
C GLN A 36 4.34 -17.02 -6.69
N ALA A 37 5.31 -16.10 -6.72
CA ALA A 37 5.07 -14.69 -6.43
C ALA A 37 3.99 -14.10 -7.36
N SER A 38 3.92 -14.54 -8.62
CA SER A 38 2.92 -14.07 -9.58
C SER A 38 1.47 -14.43 -9.20
N GLN A 39 1.22 -15.64 -8.69
CA GLN A 39 -0.14 -16.09 -8.37
C GLN A 39 -0.63 -15.61 -7.00
N LEU A 40 0.29 -15.45 -6.04
CA LEU A 40 -0.02 -14.76 -4.80
C LEU A 40 -0.38 -13.29 -5.07
N ASN A 41 0.28 -12.63 -6.02
CA ASN A 41 -0.13 -11.31 -6.48
C ASN A 41 -1.53 -11.30 -7.10
N GLU A 42 -1.90 -12.30 -7.90
CA GLU A 42 -3.26 -12.43 -8.44
C GLU A 42 -4.34 -12.62 -7.37
N LEU A 43 -4.03 -13.32 -6.27
CA LEU A 43 -4.93 -13.41 -5.13
C LEU A 43 -5.24 -12.03 -4.55
N PHE A 44 -4.19 -11.24 -4.26
CA PHE A 44 -4.39 -9.92 -3.66
C PHE A 44 -4.99 -8.89 -4.63
N LYS A 45 -4.80 -9.06 -5.94
CA LYS A 45 -5.55 -8.27 -6.94
C LYS A 45 -7.06 -8.51 -6.86
N GLN A 46 -7.49 -9.71 -6.47
CA GLN A 46 -8.90 -10.05 -6.28
C GLN A 46 -9.42 -9.66 -4.89
N LEU A 47 -8.57 -9.72 -3.86
CA LEU A 47 -8.94 -9.34 -2.49
C LEU A 47 -9.07 -7.83 -2.28
N LYS A 48 -8.24 -7.03 -2.96
CA LYS A 48 -8.14 -5.58 -2.72
C LYS A 48 -9.50 -4.88 -2.78
N SER A 49 -9.61 -3.80 -2.00
CA SER A 49 -10.81 -2.95 -2.01
C SER A 49 -11.07 -2.40 -3.41
N GLN A 50 -12.33 -2.40 -3.83
CA GLN A 50 -12.71 -1.78 -5.09
C GLN A 50 -12.73 -0.24 -4.91
N PRO A 51 -12.00 0.52 -5.74
CA PRO A 51 -12.00 1.97 -5.65
C PRO A 51 -13.39 2.55 -5.93
N GLN A 52 -13.82 3.48 -5.09
CA GLN A 52 -14.98 4.32 -5.35
C GLN A 52 -14.60 5.40 -6.37
N THR A 53 -15.49 5.71 -7.30
CA THR A 53 -15.25 6.72 -8.35
C THR A 53 -16.18 7.90 -8.16
N PHE A 54 -15.62 9.11 -8.17
CA PHE A 54 -16.34 10.37 -8.11
C PHE A 54 -15.99 11.22 -9.33
N THR A 55 -16.91 12.10 -9.71
CA THR A 55 -16.65 13.17 -10.67
C THR A 55 -16.64 14.49 -9.91
N VAL A 56 -15.52 15.21 -9.99
CA VAL A 56 -15.35 16.54 -9.39
C VAL A 56 -15.07 17.55 -10.49
N LYS A 57 -15.57 18.78 -10.36
CA LYS A 57 -15.38 19.83 -11.35
C LYS A 57 -14.24 20.75 -10.92
N SER A 58 -13.24 20.94 -11.78
CA SER A 58 -12.10 21.83 -11.51
C SER A 58 -12.56 23.29 -11.38
N GLY A 59 -11.86 24.07 -10.55
CA GLY A 59 -12.22 25.48 -10.33
C GLY A 59 -13.41 25.71 -9.39
N GLU A 60 -13.95 24.67 -8.76
CA GLU A 60 -15.04 24.76 -7.79
C GLU A 60 -14.60 24.17 -6.43
N TYR A 61 -15.27 24.59 -5.35
CA TYR A 61 -15.14 23.92 -4.07
C TYR A 61 -15.98 22.64 -4.10
N VAL A 62 -15.34 21.49 -3.98
CA VAL A 62 -16.01 20.18 -4.09
C VAL A 62 -15.74 19.34 -2.86
N THR A 63 -16.78 18.71 -2.31
CA THR A 63 -16.67 17.72 -1.25
C THR A 63 -17.13 16.37 -1.77
N ILE A 64 -16.30 15.34 -1.56
CA ILE A 64 -16.67 13.95 -1.79
C ILE A 64 -16.63 13.21 -0.45
N GLN A 65 -17.48 12.19 -0.32
CA GLN A 65 -17.51 11.32 0.84
C GLN A 65 -17.50 9.87 0.41
N GLY A 66 -16.51 9.11 0.90
CA GLY A 66 -16.41 7.68 0.73
C GLY A 66 -17.46 6.93 1.55
N ALA A 67 -17.78 5.70 1.13
CA ALA A 67 -18.69 4.80 1.82
C ALA A 67 -18.24 4.46 3.25
N GLY A 68 -16.92 4.45 3.52
CA GLY A 68 -16.33 4.31 4.84
C GLY A 68 -16.38 5.57 5.70
N GLY A 69 -16.89 6.68 5.15
CA GLY A 69 -17.06 7.95 5.84
C GLY A 69 -15.90 8.92 5.68
N THR A 70 -14.83 8.56 4.97
CA THR A 70 -13.75 9.49 4.63
C THR A 70 -14.31 10.68 3.85
N VAL A 71 -14.00 11.90 4.27
CA VAL A 71 -14.42 13.11 3.56
C VAL A 71 -13.19 13.78 2.95
N ILE A 72 -13.24 14.06 1.65
CA ILE A 72 -12.19 14.80 0.94
C ILE A 72 -12.79 16.09 0.40
N LYS A 73 -12.08 17.21 0.57
CA LYS A 73 -12.50 18.50 0.02
C LYS A 73 -11.40 19.10 -0.83
N PHE A 74 -11.77 19.46 -2.05
CA PHE A 74 -10.94 20.19 -3.00
C PHE A 74 -11.41 21.64 -3.07
N HIS A 75 -10.45 22.56 -3.11
CA HIS A 75 -10.63 23.99 -3.34
C HIS A 75 -10.60 24.29 -4.85
N PRO A 76 -11.08 25.47 -5.29
CA PRO A 76 -11.07 25.85 -6.71
C PRO A 76 -9.71 25.66 -7.40
N GLU A 77 -8.63 25.96 -6.69
CA GLU A 77 -7.26 25.90 -7.17
C GLU A 77 -6.49 24.63 -6.74
N SER A 78 -7.20 23.57 -6.34
CA SER A 78 -6.58 22.31 -5.87
C SER A 78 -5.83 21.54 -6.95
N PHE A 79 -6.21 21.64 -8.23
CA PHE A 79 -5.72 20.73 -9.27
C PHE A 79 -4.69 21.39 -10.19
N VAL A 80 -3.59 20.67 -10.44
CA VAL A 80 -2.51 21.08 -11.34
C VAL A 80 -2.10 19.94 -12.28
N ASP A 81 -1.52 20.29 -13.42
CA ASP A 81 -0.88 19.34 -14.33
C ASP A 81 0.54 18.97 -13.87
N LYS A 82 1.21 18.09 -14.62
CA LYS A 82 2.58 17.64 -14.34
C LYS A 82 3.63 18.77 -14.34
N ASP A 83 3.32 19.90 -14.99
CA ASP A 83 4.19 21.07 -15.10
C ASP A 83 3.79 22.15 -14.07
N ASN A 84 2.93 21.78 -13.10
CA ASN A 84 2.40 22.63 -12.03
C ASN A 84 1.55 23.81 -12.51
N ASN A 85 0.95 23.71 -13.70
CA ASN A 85 -0.05 24.69 -14.16
C ASN A 85 -1.43 24.31 -13.65
N TYR A 86 -2.23 25.30 -13.25
CA TYR A 86 -3.61 25.05 -12.84
C TYR A 86 -4.41 24.38 -13.96
N VAL A 87 -5.15 23.34 -13.60
CA VAL A 87 -6.13 22.73 -14.50
C VAL A 87 -7.20 23.77 -14.82
N VAL A 88 -7.55 23.89 -16.11
CA VAL A 88 -8.58 24.82 -16.58
C VAL A 88 -9.90 24.56 -15.83
N SER A 89 -10.52 25.63 -15.33
CA SER A 89 -11.80 25.56 -14.61
C SER A 89 -12.92 24.98 -15.49
N GLY A 90 -13.80 24.20 -14.87
CA GLY A 90 -14.97 23.60 -15.53
C GLY A 90 -14.75 22.23 -16.16
N ILE A 91 -13.56 21.64 -15.99
CA ILE A 91 -13.24 20.29 -16.43
C ILE A 91 -13.76 19.28 -15.40
N ASN A 92 -14.42 18.22 -15.87
CA ASN A 92 -14.80 17.09 -15.04
C ASN A 92 -13.61 16.15 -14.87
N LEU A 93 -13.10 16.05 -13.64
CA LEU A 93 -12.02 15.16 -13.24
C LEU A 93 -12.60 13.91 -12.58
N LYS A 94 -11.95 12.78 -12.83
CA LYS A 94 -12.23 11.53 -12.14
C LYS A 94 -11.37 11.47 -10.87
N VAL A 95 -12.00 11.26 -9.73
CA VAL A 95 -11.31 10.95 -8.47
C VAL A 95 -11.61 9.51 -8.11
N THR A 96 -10.57 8.71 -7.83
CA THR A 96 -10.73 7.39 -7.25
C THR A 96 -10.28 7.38 -5.80
N LEU A 97 -11.12 6.84 -4.93
CA LEU A 97 -10.88 6.68 -3.51
C LEU A 97 -10.92 5.21 -3.13
N THR A 98 -9.80 4.68 -2.63
CA THR A 98 -9.73 3.35 -2.03
C THR A 98 -9.65 3.51 -0.52
N GLU A 99 -10.53 2.86 0.23
CA GLU A 99 -10.56 2.90 1.69
C GLU A 99 -10.03 1.59 2.28
N ALA A 100 -8.98 1.69 3.10
CA ALA A 100 -8.39 0.62 3.90
C ALA A 100 -8.43 1.04 5.39
N LEU A 101 -9.65 1.23 5.90
CA LEU A 101 -9.89 1.85 7.21
C LEU A 101 -9.68 0.89 8.38
N ASP A 102 -9.80 -0.42 8.16
CA ASP A 102 -9.53 -1.43 9.17
C ASP A 102 -8.40 -2.38 8.74
N TYR A 103 -7.84 -3.11 9.70
CA TYR A 103 -6.76 -4.07 9.46
C TYR A 103 -7.10 -5.14 8.41
N ARG A 104 -8.39 -5.45 8.18
CA ARG A 104 -8.83 -6.43 7.17
C ARG A 104 -8.66 -5.86 5.78
N ALA A 105 -9.16 -4.64 5.58
CA ALA A 105 -8.99 -3.91 4.35
C ALA A 105 -7.51 -3.57 4.12
N MET A 106 -6.73 -3.29 5.17
CA MET A 106 -5.29 -3.12 5.05
C MET A 106 -4.60 -4.39 4.54
N ILE A 107 -4.90 -5.57 5.09
CA ILE A 107 -4.40 -6.86 4.54
C ILE A 107 -4.82 -7.03 3.08
N ALA A 108 -6.11 -6.84 2.77
CA ALA A 108 -6.67 -7.00 1.43
C ALA A 108 -5.93 -6.14 0.39
N ASN A 109 -5.56 -4.90 0.78
CA ASN A 109 -4.85 -3.94 -0.07
C ASN A 109 -3.33 -4.01 0.07
N ARG A 110 -2.78 -4.96 0.85
CA ARG A 110 -1.34 -5.06 1.16
C ARG A 110 -0.76 -3.76 1.76
N VAL A 111 -1.56 -3.07 2.56
CA VAL A 111 -1.17 -1.88 3.30
C VAL A 111 -0.71 -2.29 4.69
N GLN A 112 0.49 -1.88 5.08
CA GLN A 112 1.06 -2.16 6.39
C GLN A 112 0.82 -0.97 7.32
N THR A 113 0.87 -1.16 8.64
CA THR A 113 0.89 -0.03 9.60
C THR A 113 2.27 0.07 10.25
N ILE A 114 3.30 0.11 9.40
CA ILE A 114 4.70 0.23 9.80
C ILE A 114 5.38 1.28 8.93
N THR A 115 6.28 2.02 9.54
CA THR A 115 7.08 2.99 8.81
C THR A 115 8.35 2.39 8.21
N GLU A 116 9.06 3.17 7.39
CA GLU A 116 10.36 2.81 6.82
C GLU A 116 11.39 2.40 7.88
N ASN A 117 11.37 3.08 9.03
CA ASN A 117 12.22 2.79 10.19
C ASN A 117 11.67 1.68 11.10
N LYS A 118 10.71 0.90 10.59
CA LYS A 118 10.09 -0.24 11.28
C LYS A 118 9.49 0.17 12.62
N GLN A 119 8.80 1.31 12.66
CA GLN A 119 8.02 1.73 13.82
C GLN A 119 6.56 1.36 13.61
N ARG A 120 5.93 0.79 14.65
CA ARG A 120 4.51 0.41 14.63
C ARG A 120 3.65 1.67 14.74
N LEU A 121 2.56 1.69 13.99
CA LEU A 121 1.55 2.72 14.07
C LEU A 121 0.26 2.19 14.71
N ILE A 122 -0.42 3.04 15.47
CA ILE A 122 -1.82 2.88 15.85
C ILE A 122 -2.65 3.59 14.78
N SER A 123 -3.60 2.90 14.17
CA SER A 123 -4.21 3.39 12.93
C SER A 123 -5.65 3.87 13.07
N GLY A 124 -5.89 5.06 12.54
CA GLY A 124 -7.22 5.60 12.23
C GLY A 124 -7.71 5.23 10.82
N GLY A 125 -6.87 4.56 10.02
CA GLY A 125 -7.18 4.07 8.69
C GLY A 125 -6.33 4.70 7.59
N ALA A 126 -6.18 3.97 6.48
CA ALA A 126 -5.48 4.40 5.29
C ALA A 126 -6.43 4.61 4.11
N VAL A 127 -6.12 5.56 3.23
CA VAL A 127 -6.83 5.75 1.96
C VAL A 127 -5.87 5.96 0.81
N LYS A 128 -6.29 5.58 -0.40
CA LYS A 128 -5.61 5.95 -1.64
C LYS A 128 -6.48 6.93 -2.42
N VAL A 129 -5.94 8.10 -2.72
CA VAL A 129 -6.61 9.13 -3.53
C VAL A 129 -5.84 9.30 -4.83
N GLU A 130 -6.51 9.15 -5.97
CA GLU A 130 -5.93 9.41 -7.28
C GLU A 130 -6.89 10.28 -8.09
N VAL A 131 -6.34 11.15 -8.94
CA VAL A 131 -7.12 12.07 -9.77
C VAL A 131 -6.64 11.94 -11.21
N SER A 132 -7.57 11.84 -12.16
CA SER A 132 -7.25 11.83 -13.58
C SER A 132 -8.24 12.66 -14.39
N PHE A 133 -7.75 13.17 -15.52
CA PHE A 133 -8.58 13.65 -16.61
C PHE A 133 -8.41 12.67 -17.78
N GLU A 134 -9.49 11.95 -18.10
CA GLU A 134 -9.39 10.79 -19.00
C GLU A 134 -8.30 9.83 -18.48
N ASP A 135 -7.32 9.49 -19.31
CA ASP A 135 -6.18 8.63 -18.97
C ASP A 135 -4.93 9.41 -18.53
N THR A 136 -5.04 10.74 -18.35
CA THR A 136 -3.95 11.59 -17.89
C THR A 136 -4.02 11.82 -16.39
N GLU A 137 -2.93 11.53 -15.69
CA GLU A 137 -2.79 11.82 -14.25
C GLU A 137 -2.87 13.33 -13.99
N ILE A 138 -3.60 13.69 -12.93
CA ILE A 138 -3.73 15.05 -12.43
C ILE A 138 -3.16 15.10 -11.03
N TYR A 139 -2.38 16.14 -10.75
CA TYR A 139 -1.76 16.37 -9.45
C TYR A 139 -2.58 17.38 -8.65
N VAL A 140 -2.19 17.54 -7.39
CA VAL A 140 -2.81 18.51 -6.49
C VAL A 140 -1.78 19.51 -5.99
N ARG A 141 -2.24 20.74 -5.78
CA ARG A 141 -1.53 21.74 -4.99
C ARG A 141 -1.83 21.52 -3.52
N ASP A 142 -3.11 21.43 -3.18
CA ASP A 142 -3.61 21.13 -1.84
C ASP A 142 -5.03 20.57 -1.86
N TYR A 143 -5.38 19.81 -0.82
CA TYR A 143 -6.75 19.41 -0.49
C TYR A 143 -6.83 19.10 1.01
N SER A 144 -8.04 18.85 1.51
CA SER A 144 -8.24 18.32 2.86
C SER A 144 -8.79 16.90 2.83
N VAL A 145 -8.36 16.09 3.79
CA VAL A 145 -8.88 14.75 4.05
C VAL A 145 -9.33 14.66 5.50
N SER A 146 -10.42 13.95 5.76
CA SER A 146 -10.95 13.74 7.10
C SER A 146 -11.36 12.28 7.30
N PHE A 147 -10.80 11.65 8.32
CA PHE A 147 -11.04 10.26 8.69
C PHE A 147 -12.09 10.21 9.78
N LEU A 148 -13.18 9.48 9.55
CA LEU A 148 -14.24 9.30 10.55
C LEU A 148 -13.70 8.50 11.73
N THR A 149 -13.96 8.96 12.96
CA THR A 149 -13.55 8.28 14.18
C THR A 149 -14.70 8.13 15.17
N THR A 150 -14.61 7.08 15.99
CA THR A 150 -15.48 6.87 17.16
C THR A 150 -14.79 7.26 18.46
N GLU A 151 -13.51 7.63 18.40
CA GLU A 151 -12.77 8.12 19.56
C GLU A 151 -13.34 9.47 20.02
N ASN A 152 -13.68 9.58 21.30
CA ASN A 152 -14.29 10.76 21.87
C ASN A 152 -13.64 11.12 23.22
N PRO A 153 -12.86 12.22 23.30
CA PRO A 153 -12.52 13.12 22.20
C PRO A 153 -11.56 12.45 21.20
N PRO A 154 -11.54 12.88 19.92
CA PRO A 154 -10.54 12.40 18.97
C PRO A 154 -9.13 12.69 19.49
N SER A 155 -8.22 11.71 19.41
CA SER A 155 -6.81 11.86 19.77
C SER A 155 -6.13 13.00 19.01
N ASP A 156 -5.50 13.90 19.77
CA ASP A 156 -4.59 14.91 19.22
C ASP A 156 -3.22 14.32 18.83
N LEU A 157 -3.00 13.00 18.88
CA LEU A 157 -1.73 12.39 18.45
C LEU A 157 -1.72 12.02 16.97
N MET A 158 -2.90 11.91 16.34
CA MET A 158 -3.02 11.52 14.94
C MET A 158 -2.27 12.50 14.03
N ALA A 159 -1.56 11.93 13.07
CA ALA A 159 -0.75 12.60 12.09
C ALA A 159 -0.98 11.96 10.71
N LEU A 160 -0.76 12.73 9.63
CA LEU A 160 -0.87 12.22 8.28
C LEU A 160 0.48 11.68 7.83
N TYR A 161 0.50 10.44 7.35
CA TYR A 161 1.68 9.81 6.78
C TYR A 161 1.48 9.61 5.29
N THR A 162 2.54 9.80 4.51
CA THR A 162 2.53 9.53 3.07
C THR A 162 3.08 8.13 2.79
N GLY A 163 2.40 7.41 1.90
CA GLY A 163 2.70 6.02 1.59
C GLY A 163 3.66 5.87 0.42
N TYR A 164 4.46 4.81 0.45
CA TYR A 164 5.30 4.38 -0.66
C TYR A 164 5.21 2.87 -0.86
N GLU A 165 5.47 2.42 -2.10
CA GLU A 165 5.57 0.99 -2.38
C GLU A 165 6.94 0.46 -1.96
N SER A 166 6.91 -0.58 -1.13
CA SER A 166 8.08 -1.34 -0.70
C SER A 166 8.04 -2.73 -1.32
N SER A 167 9.09 -3.09 -2.05
CA SER A 167 9.22 -4.43 -2.63
C SER A 167 9.57 -5.44 -1.54
N GLN A 168 8.73 -6.46 -1.36
CA GLN A 168 8.97 -7.61 -0.49
C GLN A 168 9.05 -8.89 -1.31
N PRO A 169 9.68 -9.96 -0.80
CA PRO A 169 9.85 -11.21 -1.56
C PRO A 169 8.56 -11.80 -2.13
N ALA A 170 7.44 -11.67 -1.40
CA ALA A 170 6.11 -12.17 -1.77
C ALA A 170 5.21 -11.14 -2.49
N GLY A 171 5.74 -9.95 -2.81
CA GLY A 171 5.04 -8.89 -3.55
C GLY A 171 5.29 -7.48 -2.99
N ASN A 172 4.83 -6.46 -3.71
CA ASN A 172 4.88 -5.09 -3.20
C ASN A 172 3.85 -4.89 -2.08
N VAL A 173 4.23 -4.10 -1.09
CA VAL A 173 3.35 -3.66 0.01
C VAL A 173 3.46 -2.15 0.17
N VAL A 174 2.46 -1.52 0.78
CA VAL A 174 2.53 -0.09 1.13
C VAL A 174 3.09 0.06 2.54
N MET A 175 4.10 0.92 2.69
CA MET A 175 4.65 1.37 3.97
C MET A 175 4.62 2.90 4.03
N TRP A 176 5.00 3.47 5.17
CA TRP A 176 4.87 4.91 5.43
C TRP A 176 6.22 5.58 5.67
N TYR A 177 6.42 6.77 5.13
CA TYR A 177 7.53 7.63 5.54
C TYR A 177 7.32 8.12 6.98
N ASP A 178 8.40 8.36 7.72
CA ASP A 178 8.30 8.89 9.09
C ASP A 178 7.88 10.37 9.13
N ASP A 179 8.04 11.08 8.01
CA ASP A 179 7.70 12.49 7.91
C ASP A 179 6.19 12.70 7.88
N THR A 180 5.71 13.40 8.90
CA THR A 180 4.31 13.79 9.07
C THR A 180 4.11 15.30 8.98
N THR A 181 5.16 16.03 8.58
CA THR A 181 5.10 17.48 8.43
C THR A 181 4.37 17.89 7.15
N GLY A 182 3.96 19.16 7.08
CA GLY A 182 3.36 19.72 5.88
C GLY A 182 1.85 19.65 5.79
N THR A 183 1.14 19.25 6.87
CA THR A 183 -0.32 19.36 6.94
C THR A 183 -0.77 20.10 8.20
N THR A 184 -1.93 20.75 8.11
CA THR A 184 -2.58 21.35 9.27
C THR A 184 -3.56 20.34 9.85
N LYS A 185 -3.28 19.86 11.07
CA LYS A 185 -4.17 18.94 11.78
C LYS A 185 -5.25 19.70 12.56
N SER A 186 -6.46 19.15 12.57
CA SER A 186 -7.55 19.58 13.45
C SER A 186 -8.51 18.43 13.72
N ASN A 187 -9.31 18.55 14.78
CA ASN A 187 -10.45 17.67 15.01
C ASN A 187 -11.72 18.39 14.55
N ARG A 188 -12.54 17.71 13.75
CA ARG A 188 -13.79 18.26 13.21
C ARG A 188 -14.98 17.48 13.76
N MET A 189 -16.04 18.22 14.10
CA MET A 189 -17.32 17.66 14.54
C MET A 189 -18.41 18.14 13.59
N ASP A 190 -19.16 17.20 13.02
CA ASP A 190 -20.30 17.49 12.17
C ASP A 190 -21.57 16.90 12.76
N ASN A 191 -22.69 17.63 12.68
CA ASN A 191 -23.99 17.06 13.02
C ASN A 191 -24.39 16.02 11.96
N ASN A 192 -24.77 14.83 12.41
CA ASN A 192 -25.30 13.78 11.55
C ASN A 192 -26.81 13.99 11.32
N ILE A 193 -27.29 13.62 10.13
CA ILE A 193 -28.71 13.64 9.73
C ILE A 193 -29.63 12.94 10.75
N ASN A 194 -29.11 11.92 11.46
CA ASN A 194 -29.85 11.19 12.49
C ASN A 194 -29.84 11.85 13.89
N GLY A 195 -29.38 13.10 14.01
CA GLY A 195 -29.33 13.83 15.29
C GLY A 195 -28.14 13.44 16.20
N GLY A 196 -27.15 12.72 15.66
CA GLY A 196 -25.87 12.43 16.32
C GLY A 196 -24.76 13.39 15.90
N VAL A 197 -23.53 13.10 16.32
CA VAL A 197 -22.33 13.80 15.87
C VAL A 197 -21.36 12.82 15.22
N ASN A 198 -20.79 13.21 14.08
CA ASN A 198 -19.66 12.54 13.47
C ASN A 198 -18.39 13.28 13.90
N LEU A 199 -17.38 12.54 14.36
CA LEU A 199 -16.09 13.07 14.76
C LEU A 199 -15.05 12.69 13.71
N TYR A 200 -14.11 13.58 13.43
CA TYR A 200 -13.10 13.38 12.42
C TYR A 200 -11.72 13.81 12.88
N PHE A 201 -10.70 13.04 12.48
CA PHE A 201 -9.34 13.54 12.32
C PHE A 201 -9.23 14.23 10.97
N THR A 202 -8.91 15.52 10.94
CA THR A 202 -8.84 16.31 9.72
C THR A 202 -7.41 16.78 9.47
N PHE A 203 -6.94 16.55 8.25
CA PHE A 203 -5.68 17.07 7.74
C PHE A 203 -5.97 17.97 6.54
N ASP A 204 -5.57 19.22 6.64
CA ASP A 204 -5.67 20.22 5.57
C ASP A 204 -4.30 20.52 4.97
N SER A 205 -4.29 21.18 3.82
CA SER A 205 -3.08 21.50 3.05
C SER A 205 -2.30 20.26 2.59
N VAL A 206 -2.99 19.15 2.33
CA VAL A 206 -2.36 17.91 1.84
C VAL A 206 -1.93 18.12 0.38
N THR A 207 -0.63 18.01 0.12
CA THR A 207 -0.05 18.34 -1.20
C THR A 207 0.29 17.13 -2.06
N THR A 208 -0.02 15.92 -1.58
CA THR A 208 0.29 14.66 -2.27
C THR A 208 -0.96 13.81 -2.46
N LEU A 209 -1.07 13.23 -3.65
CA LEU A 209 -1.99 12.13 -3.95
C LEU A 209 -1.29 10.78 -3.70
N GLY A 210 -2.04 9.69 -3.79
CA GLY A 210 -1.58 8.33 -3.53
C GLY A 210 -2.09 7.82 -2.18
N TRP A 211 -1.32 6.89 -1.59
CA TRP A 211 -1.65 6.34 -0.28
C TRP A 211 -1.29 7.35 0.83
N ILE A 212 -2.24 7.59 1.72
CA ILE A 212 -2.06 8.38 2.93
C ILE A 212 -2.69 7.65 4.11
N ASN A 213 -2.16 7.87 5.31
CA ASN A 213 -2.57 7.19 6.53
C ASN A 213 -2.79 8.18 7.67
N CYS A 214 -3.86 7.99 8.44
CA CYS A 214 -4.15 8.77 9.65
C CYS A 214 -3.76 7.96 10.87
N ASP A 215 -2.52 8.13 11.35
CA ASP A 215 -1.94 7.24 12.33
C ASP A 215 -1.19 8.01 13.43
N TYR A 216 -0.69 7.30 14.43
CA TYR A 216 0.35 7.82 15.31
C TYR A 216 1.26 6.70 15.80
N PHE A 217 2.46 7.06 16.26
CA PHE A 217 3.42 6.06 16.73
C PHE A 217 2.92 5.31 17.96
N PHE A 218 2.94 3.98 17.87
CA PHE A 218 2.71 3.10 19.01
C PHE A 218 3.87 3.26 20.00
N ASN A 219 3.56 3.69 21.22
CA ASN A 219 4.53 3.83 22.30
C ASN A 219 4.26 2.84 23.43
N HIS A 220 5.28 2.07 23.82
CA HIS A 220 5.20 1.13 24.93
C HIS A 220 6.58 1.01 25.61
N THR A 221 6.60 1.09 26.94
CA THR A 221 7.82 1.09 27.76
C THR A 221 8.11 -0.25 28.42
N GLY A 222 7.10 -1.12 28.57
CA GLY A 222 7.26 -2.45 29.15
C GLY A 222 8.01 -3.43 28.22
N PRO A 223 8.21 -4.69 28.67
CA PRO A 223 8.97 -5.68 27.94
C PRO A 223 8.36 -5.96 26.57
N LYS A 224 9.23 -6.07 25.57
CA LYS A 224 8.86 -6.41 24.20
C LYS A 224 9.62 -7.67 23.76
N THR A 225 9.08 -8.36 22.77
CA THR A 225 9.64 -9.60 22.23
C THR A 225 9.51 -9.65 20.71
N ASP A 226 10.41 -10.38 20.06
CA ASP A 226 10.19 -10.90 18.71
C ASP A 226 9.23 -12.10 18.82
N ILE A 227 8.57 -12.43 17.72
CA ILE A 227 7.78 -13.66 17.60
C ILE A 227 8.24 -14.44 16.37
N GLY A 228 8.17 -15.77 16.46
CA GLY A 228 8.33 -16.66 15.32
C GLY A 228 6.99 -17.22 14.86
N VAL A 229 6.73 -17.22 13.57
CA VAL A 229 5.63 -17.98 12.96
C VAL A 229 6.25 -19.16 12.21
N THR A 230 6.17 -20.34 12.83
CA THR A 230 6.88 -21.55 12.40
C THR A 230 5.97 -22.49 11.62
N PHE A 231 6.45 -22.90 10.45
CA PHE A 231 5.77 -23.77 9.50
C PHE A 231 6.26 -25.22 9.62
N PRO A 232 5.49 -26.21 9.14
CA PRO A 232 5.84 -27.63 9.28
C PRO A 232 7.12 -28.02 8.51
N ASP A 233 7.41 -27.33 7.41
CA ASP A 233 8.52 -27.61 6.51
C ASP A 233 8.93 -26.33 5.74
N ASN A 234 9.98 -26.44 4.93
CA ASN A 234 10.55 -25.34 4.16
C ASN A 234 9.83 -25.03 2.82
N THR A 235 8.73 -25.73 2.51
CA THR A 235 7.93 -25.46 1.31
C THR A 235 7.06 -24.22 1.46
N PHE A 236 6.96 -23.67 2.67
CA PHE A 236 6.37 -22.38 3.00
C PHE A 236 7.51 -21.39 3.31
N ASN A 237 7.85 -20.52 2.36
CA ASN A 237 9.02 -19.65 2.44
C ASN A 237 8.72 -18.24 1.90
N GLU A 238 9.69 -17.34 1.98
CA GLU A 238 9.52 -15.92 1.71
C GLU A 238 9.02 -15.60 0.29
N LYS A 239 9.23 -16.50 -0.67
CA LYS A 239 8.85 -16.26 -2.07
C LYS A 239 7.38 -16.48 -2.34
N ASN A 240 6.75 -17.30 -1.50
CA ASN A 240 5.44 -17.85 -1.79
C ASN A 240 4.43 -17.69 -0.65
N THR A 241 4.86 -17.14 0.48
CA THR A 241 4.07 -16.99 1.70
C THR A 241 4.08 -15.55 2.20
N GLU A 242 2.89 -15.01 2.43
CA GLU A 242 2.68 -13.78 3.21
C GLU A 242 2.25 -14.16 4.63
N VAL A 243 2.84 -13.52 5.64
CA VAL A 243 2.53 -13.73 7.06
C VAL A 243 2.15 -12.40 7.67
N TYR A 244 0.88 -12.23 8.05
CA TYR A 244 0.38 -11.05 8.73
C TYR A 244 0.22 -11.30 10.22
N VAL A 245 0.73 -10.36 11.01
CA VAL A 245 0.44 -10.21 12.43
C VAL A 245 -0.49 -9.02 12.60
N VAL A 246 -1.66 -9.28 13.17
CA VAL A 246 -2.73 -8.30 13.38
C VAL A 246 -2.82 -7.94 14.86
N PHE A 247 -2.98 -6.65 15.13
CA PHE A 247 -3.12 -6.06 16.46
C PHE A 247 -4.51 -5.42 16.52
N PRO A 248 -5.55 -6.22 16.80
CA PRO A 248 -6.94 -5.76 16.65
C PRO A 248 -7.26 -4.55 17.55
N GLN A 249 -6.65 -4.48 18.75
CA GLN A 249 -6.89 -3.41 19.72
C GLN A 249 -6.44 -2.01 19.26
N ILE A 250 -5.55 -1.94 18.28
CA ILE A 250 -4.97 -0.68 17.77
C ILE A 250 -5.11 -0.55 16.25
N ASN A 251 -5.99 -1.38 15.65
CA ASN A 251 -6.26 -1.41 14.22
C ASN A 251 -4.99 -1.50 13.34
N SER A 252 -4.02 -2.31 13.76
CA SER A 252 -2.69 -2.35 13.14
C SER A 252 -2.40 -3.72 12.53
N VAL A 253 -1.64 -3.73 11.44
CA VAL A 253 -1.17 -4.96 10.78
C VAL A 253 0.30 -4.85 10.37
N SER A 254 1.00 -5.98 10.41
CA SER A 254 2.40 -6.07 10.02
C SER A 254 2.72 -7.38 9.36
N GLY A 255 3.38 -7.31 8.20
CA GLY A 255 3.99 -8.47 7.56
C GLY A 255 5.27 -8.91 8.28
N LEU A 256 5.49 -10.23 8.35
CA LEU A 256 6.78 -10.81 8.71
C LEU A 256 7.53 -11.19 7.44
N TYR A 257 8.65 -10.51 7.17
CA TYR A 257 9.41 -10.70 5.93
C TYR A 257 10.76 -11.40 6.15
N ASN A 258 11.20 -11.54 7.40
CA ASN A 258 12.46 -12.20 7.73
C ASN A 258 12.23 -13.72 7.90
N TYR A 259 12.47 -14.48 6.84
CA TYR A 259 12.39 -15.94 6.88
C TYR A 259 13.70 -16.59 7.33
N LEU A 260 13.63 -17.53 8.25
CA LEU A 260 14.73 -18.31 8.80
C LEU A 260 14.64 -19.77 8.32
N PRO A 261 15.38 -20.17 7.25
CA PRO A 261 15.22 -21.48 6.63
C PRO A 261 15.49 -22.68 7.54
N ASN A 262 16.45 -22.55 8.48
CA ASN A 262 16.78 -23.63 9.41
C ASN A 262 15.68 -23.88 10.46
N ALA A 263 14.80 -22.91 10.67
CA ALA A 263 13.69 -22.99 11.63
C ALA A 263 12.32 -23.04 10.94
N ASN A 264 12.26 -22.95 9.60
CA ASN A 264 11.02 -22.78 8.83
C ASN A 264 10.12 -21.67 9.40
N SER A 265 10.73 -20.56 9.83
CA SER A 265 10.05 -19.57 10.66
C SER A 265 10.19 -18.16 10.11
N PHE A 266 9.09 -17.42 10.07
CA PHE A 266 9.09 -15.99 9.80
C PHE A 266 9.15 -15.22 11.10
N THR A 267 10.01 -14.20 11.18
CA THR A 267 10.14 -13.35 12.36
C THR A 267 10.04 -11.86 12.01
N MET A 268 9.96 -11.01 13.03
CA MET A 268 9.96 -9.56 12.83
C MET A 268 11.34 -9.14 12.27
N GLY A 269 12.44 -9.76 12.74
CA GLY A 269 13.77 -9.64 12.14
C GLY A 269 14.52 -8.34 12.42
N TYR A 270 13.96 -7.43 13.22
CA TYR A 270 14.55 -6.12 13.52
C TYR A 270 14.56 -5.85 15.02
N ALA A 271 15.73 -5.48 15.57
CA ALA A 271 15.91 -5.19 16.99
C ALA A 271 15.09 -3.99 17.51
N GLY A 272 14.54 -3.16 16.63
CA GLY A 272 13.61 -2.06 16.98
C GLY A 272 12.14 -2.45 16.94
N TYR A 273 11.80 -3.57 16.28
CA TYR A 273 10.44 -3.91 15.93
C TYR A 273 9.93 -5.12 16.70
N HIS A 274 9.48 -4.84 17.92
CA HIS A 274 9.08 -5.85 18.89
C HIS A 274 7.64 -5.65 19.36
N ILE A 275 7.00 -6.74 19.75
CA ILE A 275 5.63 -6.78 20.25
C ILE A 275 5.67 -6.73 21.79
N PRO A 276 4.87 -5.88 22.45
CA PRO A 276 4.74 -5.94 23.89
C PRO A 276 4.31 -7.32 24.38
N VAL A 277 4.97 -7.81 25.42
CA VAL A 277 4.53 -9.04 26.10
C VAL A 277 3.16 -8.77 26.73
N GLY A 278 2.21 -9.68 26.51
CA GLY A 278 0.81 -9.56 26.94
C GLY A 278 -0.12 -8.97 25.89
N SER A 279 0.40 -8.44 24.76
CA SER A 279 -0.47 -8.04 23.65
C SER A 279 -1.26 -9.23 23.10
N VAL A 280 -2.51 -8.97 22.71
CA VAL A 280 -3.34 -9.93 21.98
C VAL A 280 -3.18 -9.68 20.49
N ILE A 281 -2.78 -10.72 19.75
CA ILE A 281 -2.58 -10.67 18.30
C ILE A 281 -3.39 -11.73 17.57
N HIS A 282 -3.53 -11.56 16.26
CA HIS A 282 -3.91 -12.63 15.35
C HIS A 282 -2.77 -12.86 14.36
N VAL A 283 -2.65 -14.10 13.88
CA VAL A 283 -1.73 -14.47 12.81
C VAL A 283 -2.54 -15.03 11.66
N MET A 284 -2.38 -14.47 10.47
CA MET A 284 -2.91 -15.00 9.22
C MET A 284 -1.78 -15.25 8.25
N THR A 285 -1.70 -16.47 7.72
CA THR A 285 -0.72 -16.83 6.69
C THR A 285 -1.46 -17.17 5.41
N VAL A 286 -0.94 -16.72 4.28
CA VAL A 286 -1.43 -17.12 2.97
C VAL A 286 -0.25 -17.51 2.10
N THR A 287 -0.27 -18.73 1.60
CA THR A 287 0.76 -19.29 0.75
C THR A 287 0.16 -19.69 -0.59
N GLU A 288 0.88 -19.45 -1.67
CA GLU A 288 0.62 -20.13 -2.94
C GLU A 288 1.72 -21.16 -3.17
N LYS A 289 1.36 -22.40 -3.49
CA LYS A 289 2.31 -23.37 -4.02
C LYS A 289 1.58 -24.38 -4.88
N ASN A 290 2.21 -24.75 -6.00
CA ASN A 290 1.68 -25.73 -6.95
C ASN A 290 0.27 -25.36 -7.48
N ASN A 291 0.02 -24.08 -7.76
CA ASN A 291 -1.25 -23.54 -8.26
C ASN A 291 -2.42 -23.71 -7.27
N GLN A 292 -2.12 -23.75 -5.98
CA GLN A 292 -3.10 -23.92 -4.93
C GLN A 292 -2.75 -23.01 -3.75
N TYR A 293 -3.77 -22.36 -3.18
CA TYR A 293 -3.59 -21.56 -1.98
C TYR A 293 -3.68 -22.43 -0.73
N TYR A 294 -2.88 -22.05 0.27
CA TYR A 294 -2.89 -22.60 1.61
C TYR A 294 -3.02 -21.46 2.61
N MET A 295 -3.78 -21.68 3.68
CA MET A 295 -4.03 -20.66 4.69
C MET A 295 -4.01 -21.26 6.09
N ALA A 296 -3.49 -20.49 7.06
CA ALA A 296 -3.72 -20.70 8.48
C ALA A 296 -4.15 -19.39 9.11
N VAL A 297 -5.08 -19.47 10.07
CA VAL A 297 -5.48 -18.34 10.91
C VAL A 297 -5.49 -18.77 12.36
N GLN A 298 -4.86 -17.99 13.22
CA GLN A 298 -4.92 -18.14 14.67
C GLN A 298 -5.26 -16.79 15.30
N LYS A 299 -6.24 -16.78 16.19
CA LYS A 299 -6.78 -15.56 16.81
C LYS A 299 -6.56 -15.57 18.32
N ASP A 300 -6.69 -14.39 18.91
CA ASP A 300 -6.62 -14.14 20.35
C ASP A 300 -5.37 -14.70 21.03
N ILE A 301 -4.24 -14.67 20.31
CA ILE A 301 -2.95 -15.16 20.82
C ILE A 301 -2.41 -14.12 21.81
N THR A 302 -2.23 -14.50 23.07
CA THR A 302 -1.54 -13.66 24.05
C THR A 302 -0.03 -13.86 23.93
N VAL A 303 0.67 -12.78 23.58
CA VAL A 303 2.12 -12.81 23.35
C VAL A 303 2.87 -13.02 24.67
N THR A 304 3.77 -13.99 24.70
CA THR A 304 4.69 -14.26 25.82
C THR A 304 6.13 -13.91 25.40
N HIS A 305 7.07 -13.84 26.33
CA HIS A 305 8.48 -13.65 25.96
C HIS A 305 8.97 -14.79 25.03
N ASN A 306 9.65 -14.43 23.94
CA ASN A 306 10.09 -15.33 22.84
C ASN A 306 8.97 -16.20 22.27
N HIS A 307 7.76 -15.65 22.12
CA HIS A 307 6.59 -16.40 21.65
C HIS A 307 6.84 -17.03 20.27
N THR A 308 6.37 -18.27 20.11
CA THR A 308 6.35 -18.95 18.81
C THR A 308 4.94 -19.42 18.51
N VAL A 309 4.46 -19.10 17.31
CA VAL A 309 3.17 -19.53 16.77
C VAL A 309 3.44 -20.62 15.75
N ASN A 310 3.14 -21.87 16.10
CA ASN A 310 3.22 -22.98 15.15
C ASN A 310 1.97 -22.99 14.28
N VAL A 311 2.13 -22.89 12.96
CA VAL A 311 1.02 -22.92 12.00
C VAL A 311 1.04 -24.21 11.19
N SER A 312 -0.12 -24.62 10.69
CA SER A 312 -0.25 -25.76 9.77
C SER A 312 -1.22 -25.39 8.66
N PRO A 313 -0.78 -24.59 7.66
CA PRO A 313 -1.64 -24.10 6.60
C PRO A 313 -2.33 -25.24 5.85
N GLN A 314 -3.64 -25.10 5.65
CA GLN A 314 -4.47 -26.06 4.93
C GLN A 314 -4.84 -25.50 3.54
N PRO A 315 -5.10 -26.37 2.55
CA PRO A 315 -5.73 -25.97 1.28
C PRO A 315 -6.89 -24.99 1.50
N ALA A 316 -6.91 -23.89 0.75
CA ALA A 316 -7.97 -22.90 0.82
C ALA A 316 -8.33 -22.36 -0.58
N THR A 317 -9.62 -22.12 -0.80
CA THR A 317 -10.16 -21.43 -1.96
C THR A 317 -10.14 -19.91 -1.75
N PHE A 318 -10.32 -19.15 -2.82
CA PHE A 318 -10.49 -17.69 -2.74
C PHE A 318 -11.63 -17.28 -1.78
N ALA A 319 -12.76 -18.01 -1.82
CA ALA A 319 -13.91 -17.72 -0.97
C ALA A 319 -13.62 -17.97 0.52
N GLU A 320 -12.89 -19.05 0.84
CA GLU A 320 -12.47 -19.36 2.21
C GLU A 320 -11.47 -18.32 2.74
N ILE A 321 -10.51 -17.89 1.92
CA ILE A 321 -9.55 -16.83 2.28
C ILE A 321 -10.29 -15.52 2.54
N THR A 322 -11.23 -15.14 1.66
CA THR A 322 -12.06 -13.94 1.84
C THR A 322 -12.87 -14.01 3.13
N THR A 323 -13.50 -15.15 3.41
CA THR A 323 -14.28 -15.37 4.63
C THR A 323 -13.41 -15.29 5.88
N ALA A 324 -12.22 -15.89 5.85
CA ALA A 324 -11.28 -15.86 6.97
C ALA A 324 -10.75 -14.44 7.24
N LEU A 325 -10.43 -13.67 6.19
CA LEU A 325 -10.02 -12.27 6.30
C LEU A 325 -11.13 -11.40 6.89
N GLN A 326 -12.38 -11.60 6.48
CA GLN A 326 -13.55 -10.92 7.06
C GLN A 326 -13.82 -11.34 8.51
N GLY A 327 -13.45 -12.56 8.89
CA GLY A 327 -13.63 -13.12 10.22
C GLY A 327 -12.46 -12.92 11.20
N LEU A 328 -11.36 -12.29 10.77
CA LEU A 328 -10.18 -11.97 11.59
C LEU A 328 -10.43 -11.23 12.89
#